data_AF-A0A6P6VVA9-F1
#
_entry.id   AF-A0A6P6VVA9-F1
#
_cell.length_a   1.000
_cell.length_b   1.000
_cell.length_c   1.000
_cell.angle_alpha   90.00
_cell.angle_beta   90.00
_cell.angle_gamma   90.00
#
_symmetry.space_group_name_H-M   'P 1'
#
loop_
_entity.id
_entity.type
_entity.pdbx_description
1 polymer ?
#
loop_
_entity_poly.entity_id
_entity_poly.type
_entity_poly.pdbx_seq_one_letter_code
_entity_poly.pdbx_strand_id
1 'polypeptide(L)'
;MGSSSWLSSHCLTQCMRPDATKLPEKTSILMVVAQKKAKKTRKIILKEDVADLGKKGQLMDVKAGFYRNYLFPLGKAQIVTPLLLKEMKMEEERIEAEKKRVREEAQQLALIFETVGAFKVKRKGGKGKQIFGSVTAQDLVDIIKAQTQRDVDKRIVSVPEIGKQGNTLQN
;
A
#
# COMPACT_ATOMS: atom_id res chain seq x y z
N MET A 1 -69.32 -27.34 -66.15
CA MET A 1 -70.47 -28.18 -66.53
C MET A 1 -70.21 -29.59 -66.00
N GLY A 2 -71.20 -30.22 -65.36
CA GLY A 2 -71.14 -31.58 -64.79
C GLY A 2 -70.81 -31.59 -63.30
N SER A 3 -71.78 -31.50 -62.37
CA SER A 3 -72.64 -32.59 -61.85
C SER A 3 -71.80 -33.66 -61.14
N SER A 4 -72.11 -34.16 -59.95
CA SER A 4 -73.30 -34.15 -59.10
C SER A 4 -72.84 -34.80 -57.80
N SER A 5 -73.15 -34.23 -56.64
CA SER A 5 -74.09 -34.81 -55.67
C SER A 5 -74.00 -36.33 -55.53
N TRP A 6 -73.77 -36.82 -54.32
CA TRP A 6 -74.73 -37.69 -53.61
C TRP A 6 -74.46 -37.59 -52.10
N LEU A 7 -75.43 -36.95 -51.43
CA LEU A 7 -75.91 -37.28 -50.09
C LEU A 7 -76.16 -38.80 -50.00
N SER A 8 -76.16 -39.52 -48.89
CA SER A 8 -76.22 -39.25 -47.46
C SER A 8 -76.06 -40.64 -46.82
N SER A 9 -75.58 -40.71 -45.58
CA SER A 9 -76.29 -41.40 -44.47
C SER A 9 -75.32 -41.76 -43.35
N HIS A 10 -75.26 -40.85 -42.38
CA HIS A 10 -75.27 -41.08 -40.94
C HIS A 10 -75.04 -42.52 -40.44
N CYS A 11 -73.96 -42.70 -39.68
CA CYS A 11 -74.05 -43.44 -38.43
C CYS A 11 -73.19 -42.74 -37.37
N LEU A 12 -73.88 -42.24 -36.35
CA LEU A 12 -73.35 -41.56 -35.17
C LEU A 12 -72.24 -42.39 -34.53
N THR A 13 -71.01 -41.87 -34.54
CA THR A 13 -70.08 -42.15 -33.45
C THR A 13 -69.88 -40.86 -32.69
N GLN A 14 -70.34 -40.90 -31.45
CA GLN A 14 -70.42 -39.82 -30.49
C GLN A 14 -69.15 -38.95 -30.52
N CYS A 15 -69.35 -37.67 -30.83
CA CYS A 15 -68.43 -36.62 -30.44
C CYS A 15 -68.46 -36.52 -28.91
N MET A 16 -67.45 -37.06 -28.24
CA MET A 16 -67.03 -36.57 -26.93
C MET A 16 -65.57 -36.21 -27.03
N ARG A 17 -65.30 -35.01 -27.57
CA ARG A 17 -64.07 -34.32 -27.22
C ARG A 17 -64.22 -33.95 -25.75
N PRO A 18 -63.35 -34.41 -24.84
CA PRO A 18 -63.41 -33.95 -23.48
C PRO A 18 -63.24 -32.44 -23.49
N ASP A 19 -64.22 -31.86 -22.83
CA ASP A 19 -64.36 -30.48 -22.39
C ASP A 19 -63.01 -29.78 -22.22
N ALA A 20 -62.97 -28.54 -22.72
CA ALA A 20 -61.86 -27.64 -22.49
C ALA A 20 -61.70 -27.46 -20.98
N THR A 21 -60.83 -28.26 -20.38
CA THR A 21 -60.38 -28.05 -19.01
C THR A 21 -59.62 -26.74 -19.03
N LYS A 22 -60.36 -25.69 -18.66
CA LYS A 22 -59.85 -24.36 -18.37
C LYS A 22 -58.55 -24.53 -17.59
N LEU A 23 -57.43 -24.26 -18.25
CA LEU A 23 -56.19 -24.00 -17.55
C LEU A 23 -56.54 -22.94 -16.50
N PRO A 24 -56.28 -23.20 -15.20
CA PRO A 24 -56.54 -22.19 -14.21
C PRO A 24 -55.64 -21.02 -14.60
N GLU A 25 -56.24 -19.93 -15.06
CA GLU A 25 -55.58 -18.64 -15.15
C GLU A 25 -55.21 -18.30 -13.73
N LYS A 26 -54.04 -18.77 -13.31
CA LYS A 26 -53.33 -18.27 -12.15
C LYS A 26 -52.98 -16.85 -12.54
N THR A 27 -53.92 -15.94 -12.33
CA THR A 27 -53.60 -14.54 -12.09
C THR A 27 -52.88 -14.56 -10.75
N SER A 28 -51.59 -14.91 -10.80
CA SER A 28 -50.68 -14.74 -9.69
C SER A 28 -50.71 -13.27 -9.36
N ILE A 29 -51.40 -12.94 -8.28
CA ILE A 29 -51.36 -11.61 -7.69
C ILE A 29 -49.88 -11.34 -7.41
N LEU A 30 -49.25 -10.49 -8.22
CA LEU A 30 -47.89 -10.06 -7.98
C LEU A 30 -47.92 -9.18 -6.73
N MET A 31 -47.68 -9.78 -5.57
CA MET A 31 -47.44 -9.03 -4.35
C MET A 31 -46.12 -8.27 -4.50
N VAL A 32 -46.21 -6.96 -4.78
CA VAL A 32 -45.05 -6.07 -4.74
C VAL A 32 -44.76 -5.73 -3.28
N VAL A 33 -43.81 -6.44 -2.68
CA VAL A 33 -43.32 -6.15 -1.33
C VAL A 33 -42.19 -5.13 -1.41
N ALA A 34 -42.38 -3.95 -0.81
CA ALA A 34 -41.33 -2.97 -0.67
C ALA A 34 -40.29 -3.46 0.34
N GLN A 35 -39.07 -3.77 -0.12
CA GLN A 35 -37.96 -4.13 0.75
C GLN A 35 -37.10 -2.91 1.09
N LYS A 36 -36.63 -2.82 2.34
CA LYS A 36 -35.68 -1.80 2.78
C LYS A 36 -34.33 -1.99 2.07
N LYS A 37 -33.84 -0.94 1.39
CA LYS A 37 -32.57 -0.99 0.66
C LYS A 37 -31.38 -1.14 1.61
N ALA A 38 -30.54 -2.16 1.39
CA ALA A 38 -29.29 -2.33 2.10
C ALA A 38 -28.17 -1.45 1.50
N LYS A 39 -27.33 -0.86 2.36
CA LYS A 39 -26.18 -0.03 1.96
C LYS A 39 -25.00 -0.92 1.57
N LYS A 40 -24.55 -0.84 0.32
CA LYS A 40 -23.39 -1.59 -0.19
C LYS A 40 -22.08 -0.87 0.14
N THR A 41 -21.15 -1.56 0.78
CA THR A 41 -19.79 -1.07 1.09
C THR A 41 -18.72 -1.87 0.34
N ARG A 42 -17.51 -1.31 0.21
CA ARG A 42 -16.34 -1.93 -0.42
C ARG A 42 -15.08 -1.63 0.41
N LYS A 43 -14.25 -2.66 0.61
CA LYS A 43 -12.90 -2.54 1.17
C LYS A 43 -11.95 -2.01 0.10
N ILE A 44 -11.32 -0.89 0.39
CA ILE A 44 -10.39 -0.23 -0.52
C ILE A 44 -9.09 0.12 0.19
N ILE A 45 -8.05 0.31 -0.61
CA ILE A 45 -6.82 0.95 -0.19
C ILE A 45 -6.63 2.25 -0.96
N LEU A 46 -6.29 3.32 -0.26
CA LEU A 46 -6.00 4.61 -0.88
C LEU A 46 -4.60 4.61 -1.51
N LYS A 47 -4.51 5.06 -2.76
CA LYS A 47 -3.23 5.26 -3.47
C LYS A 47 -2.66 6.67 -3.29
N GLU A 48 -3.52 7.61 -2.95
CA GLU A 48 -3.20 9.02 -2.76
C GLU A 48 -3.80 9.51 -1.44
N ASP A 49 -3.31 10.65 -0.96
CA ASP A 49 -3.94 11.33 0.15
C ASP A 49 -5.25 11.97 -0.34
N VAL A 50 -6.34 11.72 0.38
CA VAL A 50 -7.66 12.24 0.02
C VAL A 50 -8.22 12.96 1.24
N ALA A 51 -8.47 14.26 1.08
CA ALA A 51 -9.20 15.05 2.05
C ALA A 51 -10.50 14.31 2.44
N ASP A 52 -10.79 14.27 3.74
CA ASP A 52 -11.92 13.57 4.38
C ASP A 52 -11.81 12.04 4.56
N LEU A 53 -10.86 11.36 3.90
CA LEU A 53 -10.70 9.91 4.07
C LEU A 53 -9.44 9.58 4.88
N GLY A 54 -8.29 10.11 4.47
CA GLY A 54 -7.01 9.81 5.09
C GLY A 54 -5.85 9.68 4.10
N LYS A 55 -4.72 9.24 4.65
CA LYS A 55 -3.43 9.20 3.94
C LYS A 55 -3.34 8.03 2.96
N LYS A 56 -2.43 8.16 1.99
CA LYS A 56 -1.99 7.08 1.10
C LYS A 56 -1.65 5.81 1.88
N GLY A 57 -2.11 4.66 1.39
CA GLY A 57 -1.84 3.34 1.94
C GLY A 57 -2.84 2.86 3.00
N GLN A 58 -3.82 3.69 3.39
CA GLN A 58 -4.79 3.28 4.40
C GLN A 58 -5.86 2.33 3.85
N LEU A 59 -6.15 1.30 4.65
CA LEU A 59 -7.22 0.32 4.41
C LEU A 59 -8.52 0.82 5.04
N MET A 60 -9.58 0.97 4.25
CA MET A 60 -10.86 1.46 4.75
C MET A 60 -12.08 0.94 3.97
N ASP A 61 -13.23 0.95 4.62
CA ASP A 61 -14.52 0.58 4.06
C ASP A 61 -15.29 1.82 3.57
N VAL A 62 -15.53 1.91 2.26
CA VAL A 62 -16.26 3.03 1.65
C VAL A 62 -17.58 2.57 1.04
N LYS A 63 -18.50 3.52 0.78
CA LYS A 63 -19.72 3.23 0.02
C LYS A 63 -19.36 2.79 -1.40
N ALA A 64 -20.02 1.75 -1.91
CA ALA A 64 -19.73 1.21 -3.25
C ALA A 64 -19.89 2.26 -4.37
N GLY A 65 -20.86 3.17 -4.24
CA GLY A 65 -21.07 4.26 -5.19
C GLY A 65 -19.97 5.32 -5.15
N PHE A 66 -19.44 5.61 -3.96
CA PHE A 66 -18.35 6.58 -3.80
C PHE A 66 -17.06 6.05 -4.43
N TYR A 67 -16.75 4.76 -4.23
CA TYR A 67 -15.64 4.13 -4.94
C TYR A 67 -15.80 4.19 -6.47
N ARG A 68 -16.95 3.75 -7.00
CA ARG A 68 -17.17 3.66 -8.44
C ARG A 68 -17.20 5.01 -9.15
N ASN A 69 -17.79 6.03 -8.53
CA ASN A 69 -18.02 7.31 -9.18
C ASN A 69 -16.87 8.31 -8.97
N TYR A 70 -16.16 8.23 -7.85
CA TYR A 70 -15.13 9.21 -7.49
C TYR A 70 -13.74 8.60 -7.43
N LEU A 71 -13.53 7.57 -6.61
CA LEU A 71 -12.18 7.06 -6.34
C LEU A 71 -11.59 6.23 -7.49
N PHE A 72 -12.42 5.44 -8.16
CA PHE A 72 -11.99 4.56 -9.26
C PHE A 72 -11.63 5.35 -10.53
N PRO A 73 -12.47 6.27 -11.04
CA PRO A 73 -12.13 7.05 -12.24
C PRO A 73 -10.92 7.96 -12.03
N LEU A 74 -10.73 8.49 -10.81
CA LEU A 74 -9.59 9.34 -10.47
C LEU A 74 -8.34 8.53 -10.09
N GLY A 75 -8.39 7.19 -10.04
CA GLY A 75 -7.26 6.35 -9.67
C GLY A 75 -6.81 6.45 -8.20
N LYS A 76 -7.57 7.15 -7.35
CA LYS A 76 -7.23 7.44 -5.95
C LYS A 76 -7.30 6.22 -5.03
N ALA A 77 -7.98 5.16 -5.42
CA ALA A 77 -8.11 3.95 -4.61
C ALA A 77 -8.15 2.65 -5.42
N GLN A 78 -7.74 1.56 -4.80
CA GLN A 78 -7.75 0.21 -5.35
C GLN A 78 -8.59 -0.72 -4.47
N ILE A 79 -9.27 -1.70 -5.07
CA ILE A 79 -10.00 -2.72 -4.32
C ILE A 79 -9.00 -3.64 -3.63
N VAL A 80 -9.31 -3.94 -2.38
CA VAL A 80 -8.51 -4.85 -1.56
C VAL A 80 -8.87 -6.28 -1.94
N THR A 81 -7.95 -6.95 -2.63
CA THR A 81 -8.03 -8.38 -2.90
C THR A 81 -7.17 -9.15 -1.88
N PRO A 82 -7.49 -10.42 -1.58
CA PRO A 82 -6.67 -11.22 -0.68
C PRO A 82 -5.24 -11.40 -1.19
N LEU A 83 -5.04 -11.38 -2.51
CA LEU A 83 -3.71 -11.41 -3.13
C LEU A 83 -2.94 -10.12 -2.81
N LEU A 84 -3.55 -8.95 -3.04
CA LEU A 84 -2.92 -7.65 -2.77
C LEU A 84 -2.54 -7.50 -1.30
N LEU A 85 -3.38 -7.98 -0.37
CA LEU A 85 -3.06 -7.97 1.06
C LEU A 85 -1.82 -8.81 1.40
N LYS A 86 -1.62 -9.94 0.71
CA LYS A 86 -0.43 -10.78 0.93
C LYS A 86 0.81 -10.10 0.37
N GLU A 87 0.73 -9.56 -0.84
CA GLU A 87 1.83 -8.81 -1.47
C GLU A 87 2.29 -7.63 -0.59
N MET A 88 1.34 -6.86 -0.07
CA MET A 88 1.64 -5.76 0.85
C MET A 88 2.35 -6.22 2.11
N LYS A 89 1.88 -7.30 2.74
CA LYS A 89 2.52 -7.82 3.96
C LYS A 89 3.94 -8.30 3.69
N MET A 90 4.16 -8.99 2.58
CA MET A 90 5.51 -9.42 2.20
C MET A 90 6.44 -8.23 1.97
N GLU A 91 5.95 -7.18 1.31
CA GLU A 91 6.75 -5.96 1.08
C GLU A 91 7.01 -5.21 2.38
N GLU A 92 6.03 -5.09 3.28
CA GLU A 92 6.20 -4.51 4.61
C GLU A 92 7.24 -5.28 5.45
N GLU A 93 7.16 -6.62 5.45
CA GLU A 93 8.12 -7.48 6.13
C GLU A 93 9.54 -7.31 5.56
N ARG A 94 9.66 -7.20 4.23
CA ARG A 94 10.95 -6.95 3.56
C ARG A 94 11.52 -5.59 3.95
N ILE A 95 10.70 -4.54 3.93
CA ILE A 95 11.12 -3.19 4.32
C ILE A 95 11.53 -3.16 5.80
N GLU A 96 10.78 -3.82 6.68
CA GLU A 96 11.11 -3.86 8.11
C GLU A 96 12.38 -4.68 8.38
N ALA A 97 12.60 -5.78 7.66
CA ALA A 97 13.82 -6.55 7.73
C ALA A 97 15.04 -5.73 7.29
N GLU A 98 14.92 -4.97 6.19
CA GLU A 98 15.99 -4.09 5.73
C GLU A 98 16.28 -2.96 6.72
N LYS A 99 15.23 -2.32 7.27
CA LYS A 99 15.38 -1.31 8.32
C LYS A 99 16.08 -1.87 9.55
N LYS A 100 15.77 -3.10 9.97
CA LYS A 100 16.43 -3.75 11.10
C LYS A 100 17.90 -3.99 10.81
N ARG A 101 18.24 -4.52 9.63
CA ARG A 101 19.64 -4.69 9.20
C ARG A 101 20.42 -3.39 9.23
N VAL A 102 19.88 -2.33 8.62
CA VAL A 102 20.53 -1.01 8.61
C VAL A 102 20.70 -0.45 10.03
N ARG A 103 19.71 -0.63 10.91
CA ARG A 103 19.82 -0.21 12.32
C ARG A 103 20.88 -1.01 13.06
N GLU A 104 20.93 -2.32 12.88
CA GLU A 104 21.92 -3.20 13.50
C GLU A 104 23.34 -2.86 13.03
N GLU A 105 23.54 -2.63 11.72
CA GLU A 105 24.81 -2.17 11.16
C GLU A 105 25.21 -0.81 11.75
N ALA A 106 24.29 0.15 11.85
CA ALA A 106 24.54 1.45 12.45
C ALA A 106 24.91 1.35 13.94
N GLN A 107 24.25 0.46 14.69
CA GLN A 107 24.56 0.20 16.10
C GLN A 107 25.94 -0.45 16.27
N GLN A 108 26.29 -1.41 15.42
CA GLN A 108 27.61 -2.02 15.43
C GLN A 108 28.71 -0.99 15.14
N LEU A 109 28.49 -0.11 14.16
CA LEU A 109 29.41 0.99 13.88
C LEU A 109 29.55 1.91 15.09
N ALA A 110 28.45 2.30 15.73
CA ALA A 110 28.49 3.14 16.93
C ALA A 110 29.33 2.52 18.06
N LEU A 111 29.12 1.23 18.36
CA LEU A 111 29.89 0.51 19.39
C LEU A 111 31.39 0.46 19.08
N ILE A 112 31.76 0.29 17.80
CA ILE A 112 33.16 0.32 17.37
C ILE A 112 33.75 1.72 17.60
N PHE A 113 33.04 2.77 17.22
CA PHE A 113 33.50 4.15 17.45
C PHE A 113 33.66 4.49 18.93
N GLU A 114 32.75 4.02 19.79
CA GLU A 114 32.86 4.15 21.25
C GLU A 114 34.09 3.41 21.79
N THR A 115 34.37 2.21 21.29
CA THR A 115 35.51 1.39 21.73
C THR A 115 36.86 2.01 21.33
N VAL A 116 36.95 2.62 20.14
CA VAL A 116 38.17 3.30 19.67
C VAL A 116 38.48 4.54 20.54
N GLY A 117 37.45 5.15 21.14
CA GLY A 117 37.56 6.13 22.23
C GLY A 117 38.08 7.52 21.83
N ALA A 118 39.27 7.61 21.23
CA ALA A 118 39.86 8.89 20.87
C ALA A 118 40.67 8.84 19.56
N PHE A 119 40.17 9.54 18.54
CA PHE A 119 40.89 9.76 17.29
C PHE A 119 41.95 10.86 17.48
N LYS A 120 43.22 10.53 17.22
CA LYS A 120 44.35 11.47 17.39
C LYS A 120 44.65 12.17 16.07
N VAL A 121 44.26 13.44 15.95
CA VAL A 121 44.59 14.29 14.79
C VAL A 121 45.97 14.93 14.99
N LYS A 122 46.93 14.63 14.12
CA LYS A 122 48.28 15.24 14.15
C LYS A 122 48.33 16.44 13.17
N ARG A 123 48.49 17.65 13.69
CA ARG A 123 48.72 18.88 12.90
C ARG A 123 49.86 19.71 13.49
N LYS A 124 50.46 20.57 12.65
CA LYS A 124 51.54 21.47 13.08
C LYS A 124 50.99 22.51 14.06
N GLY A 125 51.62 22.61 15.24
CA GLY A 125 51.27 23.58 16.27
C GLY A 125 51.87 24.95 16.01
N GLY A 126 51.13 26.00 16.35
CA GLY A 126 51.59 27.40 16.33
C GLY A 126 52.14 27.90 17.66
N LYS A 127 52.33 29.22 17.75
CA LYS A 127 52.71 29.87 19.01
C LYS A 127 51.51 29.82 19.97
N GLY A 128 51.72 29.29 21.18
CA GLY A 128 50.63 28.96 22.09
C GLY A 128 49.85 27.73 21.65
N LYS A 129 48.84 27.31 22.41
CA LYS A 129 48.00 26.12 22.13
C LYS A 129 47.12 26.28 20.86
N GLN A 130 47.55 26.98 19.82
CA GLN A 130 46.85 27.16 18.56
C GLN A 130 47.35 26.16 17.50
N ILE A 131 46.47 25.71 16.62
CA ILE A 131 46.80 24.79 15.52
C ILE A 131 46.88 25.60 14.22
N PHE A 132 47.83 25.26 13.35
CA PHE A 132 47.88 25.85 12.00
C PHE A 132 46.91 25.14 11.06
N GLY A 133 45.96 25.90 10.53
CA GLY A 133 44.92 25.44 9.61
C GLY A 133 43.70 24.84 10.32
N SER A 134 42.56 24.84 9.63
CA SER A 134 41.33 24.19 10.09
C SER A 134 41.42 22.68 9.90
N VAL A 135 40.85 21.91 10.84
CA VAL A 135 40.58 20.49 10.65
C VAL A 135 39.35 20.36 9.77
N THR A 136 39.49 19.70 8.62
CA THR A 136 38.38 19.49 7.68
C THR A 136 37.72 18.13 7.90
N ALA A 137 36.51 17.96 7.40
CA ALA A 137 35.83 16.66 7.41
C ALA A 137 36.64 15.56 6.71
N GLN A 138 37.41 15.91 5.67
CA GLN A 138 38.27 14.97 4.97
C GLN A 138 39.38 14.43 5.87
N ASP A 139 40.01 15.30 6.67
CA ASP A 139 41.07 14.88 7.61
C ASP A 139 40.55 13.86 8.63
N LEU A 140 39.33 14.07 9.14
CA LEU A 140 38.72 13.15 10.10
C LEU A 140 38.37 11.81 9.45
N VAL A 141 37.81 11.83 8.23
CA VAL A 141 37.51 10.63 7.46
C VAL A 141 38.79 9.82 7.21
N ASP A 142 39.89 10.46 6.83
CA ASP A 142 41.16 9.78 6.57
C ASP A 142 41.75 9.17 7.85
N ILE A 143 41.61 9.85 8.99
CA ILE A 143 42.05 9.34 10.30
C ILE A 143 41.19 8.16 10.76
N ILE A 144 39.87 8.24 10.56
CA ILE A 144 38.94 7.13 10.85
C ILE A 144 39.28 5.92 9.98
N LYS A 145 39.53 6.12 8.68
CA LYS A 145 39.97 5.05 7.79
C LYS A 145 41.30 4.43 8.24
N ALA A 146 42.27 5.26 8.64
CA ALA A 146 43.57 4.76 9.09
C ALA A 146 43.48 3.96 10.40
N GLN A 147 42.59 4.32 11.32
CA GLN A 147 42.48 3.68 12.63
C GLN A 147 41.50 2.49 12.65
N THR A 148 40.39 2.59 11.92
CA THR A 148 39.29 1.63 11.97
C THR A 148 39.19 0.78 10.69
N GLN A 149 39.96 1.11 9.64
CA GLN A 149 39.92 0.44 8.32
C GLN A 149 38.51 0.42 7.69
N ARG A 150 37.66 1.38 8.05
CA ARG A 150 36.29 1.52 7.55
C ARG A 150 36.10 2.84 6.84
N ASP A 151 35.39 2.79 5.72
CA ASP A 151 35.04 3.96 4.94
C ASP A 151 33.81 4.64 5.53
N VAL A 152 33.99 5.87 6.03
CA VAL A 152 32.91 6.77 6.42
C VAL A 152 32.74 7.85 5.35
N ASP A 153 31.50 8.12 4.96
CA ASP A 153 31.23 9.21 4.02
C ASP A 153 31.34 10.57 4.73
N LYS A 154 32.05 11.49 4.08
CA LYS A 154 32.27 12.88 4.51
C LYS A 154 30.98 13.65 4.76
N ARG A 155 29.85 13.24 4.15
CA ARG A 155 28.53 13.87 4.35
C ARG A 155 27.94 13.62 5.74
N ILE A 156 28.41 12.57 6.43
CA ILE A 156 27.90 12.15 7.75
C ILE A 156 28.67 12.87 8.88
N VAL A 157 29.88 13.38 8.58
CA VAL A 157 30.77 13.97 9.58
C VAL A 157 30.55 15.48 9.69
N SER A 158 30.01 15.91 10.83
CA SER A 158 29.94 17.34 11.19
C SER A 158 31.19 17.73 11.96
N VAL A 159 31.90 18.77 11.51
CA VAL A 159 33.18 19.21 12.11
C VAL A 159 33.01 20.61 12.72
N PRO A 160 33.09 20.75 14.06
CA PRO A 160 33.18 22.06 14.68
C PRO A 160 34.57 22.68 14.43
N GLU A 161 34.68 24.01 14.53
CA GLU A 161 35.94 24.69 14.29
C GLU A 161 36.96 24.42 15.41
N ILE A 162 37.99 23.61 15.12
CA ILE A 162 39.05 23.24 16.08
C ILE A 162 40.26 24.17 15.91
N GLY A 163 40.26 25.30 16.61
CA GLY A 163 41.37 26.28 16.58
C GLY A 163 42.45 26.09 17.65
N LYS A 164 42.25 25.17 18.61
CA LYS A 164 43.14 25.00 19.78
C LYS A 164 43.56 23.54 19.99
N GLN A 165 44.77 23.34 20.52
CA GLN A 165 45.28 22.05 20.97
C GLN A 165 44.63 21.69 22.32
N GLY A 166 43.87 20.60 22.36
CA GLY A 166 43.20 20.10 23.56
C GLY A 166 42.17 19.01 23.25
N ASN A 167 41.61 18.40 24.29
CA ASN A 167 40.51 17.44 24.15
C ASN A 167 39.23 18.22 23.83
N THR A 168 38.70 18.10 22.62
CA THR A 168 37.44 18.75 22.22
C THR A 168 36.34 17.69 22.28
N LEU A 169 35.87 17.39 23.49
CA LEU A 169 34.61 16.67 23.68
C LEU A 169 33.51 17.73 23.70
N GLN A 170 32.85 17.93 22.57
CA GLN A 170 31.59 18.67 22.54
C GLN A 170 30.46 17.64 22.71
N ASN A 171 29.73 17.76 23.82
CA ASN A 171 28.50 17.02 24.08
C ASN A 171 27.43 17.33 23.04
#